data_AF-A0A376TSH0-F1
#
_entry.id   AF-A0A376TSH0-F1
#
_cell.length_a   1.000
_cell.length_b   1.000
_cell.length_c   1.000
_cell.angle_alpha   90.00
_cell.angle_beta   90.00
_cell.angle_gamma   90.00
#
_symmetry.space_group_name_H-M   'P 1'
#
loop_
_entity.id
_entity.type
_entity.pdbx_description
1 polymer ?
#
loop_
_entity_poly.entity_id
_entity_poly.type
_entity_poly.pdbx_seq_one_letter_code
_entity_poly.pdbx_strand_id
1 'polypeptide(L)'
;MRQTISPRLFPQLMALKGSASAPVVRVPTNEPVIIKRLLDIGFYNFLIPFVETKEEAEQAVASTRYPPEGIRGVSVSHRANMFGTVGGLFRSVEQEHHHSGPDRKSAGRR
;
A
#
# COMPACT_ATOMS: atom_id res chain seq x y z
N MET A 1 11.28 -11.73 -19.34
CA MET A 1 9.85 -11.39 -19.34
C MET A 1 9.62 -10.32 -18.26
N ARG A 2 9.29 -9.07 -18.63
CA ARG A 2 9.08 -8.01 -17.62
C ARG A 2 7.72 -8.23 -16.95
N GLN A 3 7.70 -8.50 -15.65
CA GLN A 3 6.46 -8.56 -14.88
C GLN A 3 5.83 -7.16 -14.85
N THR A 4 4.64 -7.01 -15.42
CA THR A 4 3.91 -5.74 -15.48
C THR A 4 2.71 -5.78 -14.55
N ILE A 5 2.43 -4.63 -13.92
CA ILE A 5 1.21 -4.47 -13.12
C ILE A 5 0.02 -4.43 -14.06
N SER A 6 -1.01 -5.24 -13.79
CA SER A 6 -2.23 -5.23 -14.57
C SER A 6 -2.87 -3.84 -14.54
N PRO A 7 -3.17 -3.23 -15.71
CA PRO A 7 -3.78 -1.91 -15.76
C PRO A 7 -5.19 -1.86 -15.12
N ARG A 8 -5.81 -3.03 -14.89
CA ARG A 8 -7.14 -3.15 -14.29
C ARG A 8 -7.18 -3.00 -12.78
N LEU A 9 -6.03 -3.08 -12.10
CA LEU A 9 -6.00 -2.95 -10.63
C LEU A 9 -6.38 -1.54 -10.15
N PHE A 10 -6.00 -0.50 -10.89
CA PHE A 10 -6.36 0.87 -10.55
C PHE A 10 -7.88 1.12 -10.58
N PRO A 11 -8.62 0.79 -11.67
CA PRO A 11 -10.08 0.92 -11.69
C PRO A 11 -10.78 0.13 -10.58
N GLN A 12 -10.31 -1.08 -10.26
CA GLN A 12 -10.89 -1.88 -9.18
C GLN A 12 -10.68 -1.22 -7.81
N LEU A 13 -9.49 -0.68 -7.56
CA LEU A 13 -9.19 0.05 -6.34
C LEU A 13 -10.04 1.33 -6.21
N MET A 14 -10.33 2.01 -7.32
CA MET A 14 -11.26 3.14 -7.35
C MET A 14 -12.69 2.73 -7.05
N ALA A 15 -13.16 1.59 -7.58
CA ALA A 15 -14.50 1.07 -7.35
C ALA A 15 -14.75 0.68 -5.88
N LEU A 16 -13.69 0.34 -5.13
CA LEU A 16 -13.77 0.02 -3.70
C LEU A 16 -13.76 1.26 -2.79
N LYS A 17 -13.60 2.49 -3.32
CA LYS A 17 -13.63 3.70 -2.49
C LYS A 17 -15.00 3.82 -1.80
N GLY A 18 -14.99 3.92 -0.47
CA GLY A 18 -16.20 3.98 0.35
C GLY A 18 -16.76 2.62 0.76
N SER A 19 -16.21 1.51 0.24
CA SER A 19 -16.52 0.17 0.76
C SER A 19 -15.96 -0.02 2.16
N ALA A 20 -16.64 -0.82 2.98
CA ALA A 20 -16.12 -1.29 4.26
C ALA A 20 -14.98 -2.32 4.10
N SER A 21 -14.80 -2.88 2.90
CA SER A 21 -13.78 -3.89 2.62
C SER A 21 -12.40 -3.27 2.45
N ALA A 22 -11.40 -3.81 3.15
CA ALA A 22 -10.00 -3.42 2.96
C ALA A 22 -9.43 -4.11 1.71
N PRO A 23 -8.98 -3.37 0.67
CA PRO A 23 -8.38 -3.98 -0.51
C PRO A 23 -7.04 -4.64 -0.19
N VAL A 24 -6.84 -5.89 -0.64
CA VAL A 24 -5.59 -6.64 -0.54
C VAL A 24 -5.13 -7.02 -1.94
N VAL A 25 -3.84 -6.82 -2.25
CA VAL A 25 -3.24 -7.25 -3.52
C VAL A 25 -2.26 -8.39 -3.30
N ARG A 26 -2.43 -9.48 -4.05
CA ARG A 26 -1.40 -10.51 -4.17
C ARG A 26 -0.40 -10.09 -5.24
N VAL A 27 0.86 -9.91 -4.86
CA VAL A 27 1.92 -9.58 -5.82
C VAL A 27 2.29 -10.82 -6.65
N PRO A 28 2.76 -10.67 -7.90
CA PRO A 28 3.20 -11.81 -8.70
C PRO A 28 4.49 -12.46 -8.17
N THR A 29 5.34 -11.69 -7.48
CA THR A 29 6.61 -12.14 -6.89
C THR A 29 7.03 -11.16 -5.78
N ASN A 30 7.88 -11.61 -4.86
CA ASN A 30 8.44 -10.81 -3.76
C ASN A 30 9.57 -9.89 -4.28
N GLU A 31 9.21 -8.86 -5.06
CA GLU A 31 10.17 -7.95 -5.69
C GLU A 31 9.92 -6.48 -5.32
N PRO A 32 10.93 -5.74 -4.80
CA PRO A 32 10.77 -4.38 -4.29
C PRO A 32 10.16 -3.40 -5.31
N VAL A 33 10.52 -3.53 -6.60
CA VAL A 33 10.06 -2.62 -7.66
C VAL A 33 8.54 -2.70 -7.87
N ILE A 34 7.98 -3.91 -7.82
CA ILE A 34 6.54 -4.12 -8.02
C ILE A 34 5.76 -3.68 -6.78
N ILE A 35 6.29 -4.01 -5.59
CA ILE A 35 5.71 -3.61 -4.31
C ILE A 35 5.63 -2.07 -4.24
N LYS A 36 6.73 -1.36 -4.53
CA LYS A 36 6.76 0.11 -4.60
C LYS A 36 5.66 0.67 -5.50
N ARG A 37 5.56 0.18 -6.73
CA ARG A 37 4.58 0.68 -7.71
C ARG A 37 3.14 0.44 -7.26
N LEU A 38 2.84 -0.69 -6.63
CA LEU A 38 1.51 -0.99 -6.08
C LEU A 38 1.19 -0.12 -4.86
N LEU A 39 2.17 0.15 -3.99
CA LEU A 39 2.04 1.11 -2.90
C LEU A 39 1.70 2.50 -3.45
N ASP A 40 2.40 2.99 -4.47
CA ASP A 40 2.17 4.31 -5.04
C ASP A 40 0.80 4.43 -5.75
N ILE A 41 0.33 3.31 -6.35
CA ILE A 41 -1.05 3.19 -6.85
C ILE A 41 -2.07 3.29 -5.72
N GLY A 42 -1.73 2.97 -4.46
CA GLY A 42 -2.58 3.14 -3.29
C GLY A 42 -3.06 1.85 -2.63
N PHE A 43 -2.38 0.71 -2.86
CA PHE A 43 -2.57 -0.47 -2.03
C PHE A 43 -1.82 -0.31 -0.71
N TYR A 44 -2.46 -0.70 0.39
CA TYR A 44 -1.85 -0.69 1.73
C TYR A 44 -1.69 -2.11 2.30
N ASN A 45 -2.39 -3.11 1.76
CA ASN A 45 -2.34 -4.49 2.22
C ASN A 45 -1.83 -5.41 1.12
N PHE A 46 -0.85 -6.26 1.46
CA PHE A 46 -0.13 -7.10 0.51
C PHE A 46 -0.20 -8.57 0.92
N LEU A 47 -0.39 -9.45 -0.07
CA LEU A 47 -0.20 -10.89 0.06
C LEU A 47 1.02 -11.27 -0.78
N ILE A 48 2.10 -11.68 -0.11
CA ILE A 48 3.36 -12.04 -0.75
C ILE A 48 3.39 -13.56 -0.98
N PRO A 49 3.49 -14.03 -2.23
CA PRO A 49 3.54 -15.47 -2.51
C PRO A 49 4.93 -16.03 -2.23
N PHE A 50 4.99 -17.33 -1.92
CA PHE A 50 6.24 -18.13 -1.87
C PHE A 50 7.35 -17.50 -1.02
N VAL A 51 7.01 -17.09 0.20
CA VAL A 51 8.01 -16.72 1.21
C VAL A 51 8.42 -17.99 1.94
N GLU A 52 9.64 -18.43 1.73
CA GLU A 52 10.19 -19.71 2.21
C GLU A 52 11.27 -19.50 3.27
N THR A 53 11.85 -18.30 3.34
CA THR A 53 12.92 -17.95 4.27
C THR A 53 12.59 -16.71 5.10
N LYS A 54 13.33 -16.54 6.21
CA LYS A 54 13.21 -15.35 7.06
C LYS A 54 13.64 -14.09 6.31
N GLU A 55 14.71 -14.21 5.53
CA GLU A 55 15.32 -13.13 4.76
C GLU A 55 14.36 -12.61 3.69
N GLU A 56 13.61 -13.49 3.03
CA GLU A 56 12.55 -13.10 2.09
C GLU A 56 11.40 -12.36 2.78
N ALA A 57 11.02 -12.78 3.99
CA ALA A 57 10.00 -12.08 4.77
C ALA A 57 10.48 -10.68 5.17
N GLU A 58 11.73 -10.55 5.61
CA GLU A 58 12.35 -9.26 5.94
C GLU A 58 12.43 -8.34 4.70
N GLN A 59 12.80 -8.89 3.54
CA GLN A 59 12.83 -8.15 2.27
C GLN A 59 11.44 -7.64 1.87
N ALA A 60 10.40 -8.45 2.06
CA ALA A 60 9.02 -8.06 1.78
C ALA A 60 8.60 -6.88 2.66
N VAL A 61 8.90 -6.93 3.96
CA VAL A 61 8.62 -5.84 4.91
C VAL A 61 9.41 -4.59 4.53
N ALA A 62 10.72 -4.71 4.31
CA ALA A 62 11.59 -3.59 3.95
C ALA A 62 11.13 -2.91 2.64
N SER A 63 10.58 -3.66 1.69
CA SER A 63 10.04 -3.11 0.43
C SER A 63 8.84 -2.18 0.63
N THR A 64 8.18 -2.24 1.78
CA THR A 64 7.00 -1.41 2.11
C THR A 64 7.31 -0.17 2.93
N ARG A 65 8.46 -0.14 3.62
CA ARG A 65 8.85 0.93 4.55
C ARG A 65 9.85 1.89 3.93
N TYR A 66 9.72 3.17 4.26
CA TYR A 66 10.72 4.17 3.86
C TYR A 66 12.01 3.99 4.68
N PRO A 67 13.16 4.53 4.22
CA PRO A 67 14.35 4.59 5.05
C PRO A 67 14.12 5.42 6.34
N PRO A 68 14.75 5.05 7.48
CA PRO A 68 15.73 3.96 7.66
C PRO A 68 15.14 2.55 7.86
N GLU A 69 13.83 2.41 8.04
CA GLU A 69 13.17 1.13 8.39
C GLU A 69 13.02 0.17 7.20
N GLY A 70 13.25 0.65 5.98
CA GLY A 70 13.19 -0.14 4.76
C GLY A 70 13.83 0.54 3.55
N ILE A 71 13.43 0.07 2.37
CA ILE A 71 14.03 0.42 1.07
C ILE A 71 13.01 0.99 0.08
N ARG A 72 11.80 1.35 0.53
CA ARG A 72 10.79 1.96 -0.33
C ARG A 72 11.29 3.30 -0.84
N GLY A 73 11.39 3.43 -2.16
CA GLY A 73 11.74 4.69 -2.80
C GLY A 73 10.67 5.77 -2.59
N VAL A 74 11.11 7.00 -2.32
CA VAL A 74 10.23 8.15 -2.07
C VAL A 74 9.66 8.71 -3.37
N SER A 75 8.38 9.07 -3.33
CA SER A 75 7.72 9.92 -4.32
C SER A 75 6.87 10.95 -3.56
N VAL A 76 6.84 12.19 -4.03
CA VAL A 76 6.17 13.31 -3.33
C VAL A 76 4.69 13.43 -3.68
N SER A 77 4.26 12.88 -4.81
CA SER A 77 2.86 12.96 -5.25
C SER A 77 2.44 11.66 -5.93
N HIS A 78 1.51 10.95 -5.30
CA HIS A 78 0.94 9.70 -5.79
C HIS A 78 -0.40 9.41 -5.10
N ARG A 79 -1.12 8.36 -5.51
CA ARG A 79 -2.45 8.08 -4.94
C ARG A 79 -2.40 7.70 -3.47
N ALA A 80 -1.37 6.96 -3.05
CA ALA A 80 -1.21 6.58 -1.64
C ALA A 80 -1.14 7.77 -0.68
N ASN A 81 -0.76 8.96 -1.15
CA ASN A 81 -0.75 10.19 -0.35
C ASN A 81 -1.83 11.20 -0.81
N MET A 82 -2.80 10.73 -1.59
CA MET A 82 -3.83 11.54 -2.25
C MET A 82 -3.25 12.79 -2.92
N PHE A 83 -2.16 12.62 -3.67
CA PHE A 83 -1.45 13.69 -4.37
C PHE A 83 -0.97 14.83 -3.46
N GLY A 84 -0.49 14.47 -2.26
CA GLY A 84 0.04 15.42 -1.28
C GLY A 84 -1.02 16.04 -0.36
N THR A 85 -2.28 15.61 -0.43
CA THR A 85 -3.34 16.10 0.47
C THR A 85 -3.39 15.37 1.81
N VAL A 86 -2.76 14.18 1.90
CA VAL A 86 -2.58 13.49 3.19
C VAL A 86 -1.41 14.13 3.94
N GLY A 87 -1.72 14.86 5.02
CA GLY A 87 -0.72 15.43 5.91
C GLY A 87 0.06 14.34 6.66
N GLY A 88 1.38 14.50 6.76
CA GLY A 88 2.21 13.64 7.63
C GLY A 88 2.43 12.21 7.16
N LEU A 89 2.19 11.87 5.89
CA LEU A 89 2.31 10.51 5.35
C LEU A 89 3.57 9.74 5.81
N PHE A 90 4.74 10.37 5.72
CA PHE A 90 6.00 9.72 6.11
C PHE A 90 6.04 9.31 7.59
N ARG A 91 5.30 10.01 8.45
CA ARG A 91 5.15 9.69 9.88
C ARG A 91 4.00 8.71 10.12
N SER A 92 2.87 8.86 9.41
CA SER A 92 1.68 8.01 9.61
C SER A 92 1.86 6.57 9.11
N VAL A 93 2.62 6.35 8.03
CA VAL A 93 2.89 5.00 7.49
C VAL A 93 3.66 4.13 8.50
N GLU A 94 4.42 4.76 9.40
CA GLU A 94 5.16 4.07 10.47
C GLU A 94 4.32 3.86 11.74
N GLN A 95 3.31 4.72 11.99
CA GLN A 95 2.53 4.71 13.23
C GLN A 95 1.17 3.98 13.13
N GLU A 96 0.60 3.81 11.93
CA GLU A 96 -0.77 3.29 11.74
C GLU A 96 -0.88 1.76 11.60
N HIS A 97 -0.19 0.99 12.46
CA HIS A 97 -0.63 -0.39 12.76
C HIS A 97 -1.77 -0.43 13.80
N HIS A 98 -2.32 0.71 14.21
CA HIS A 98 -3.52 0.82 15.05
C HIS A 98 -4.55 1.74 14.38
N HIS A 99 -5.49 1.11 13.67
CA HIS A 99 -6.88 1.54 13.51
C HIS A 99 -7.14 3.01 13.08
N SER A 100 -7.34 3.26 11.79
CA SER A 100 -8.20 4.35 11.31
C SER A 100 -8.75 4.04 9.92
N GLY A 101 -9.78 3.21 9.86
CA GLY A 101 -10.78 3.37 8.80
C GLY A 101 -11.42 4.76 8.90
N PRO A 102 -12.11 5.25 7.85
CA PRO A 102 -12.80 6.54 7.91
C PRO A 102 -13.68 6.59 9.16
N ASP A 103 -13.54 7.65 9.95
CA ASP A 103 -14.25 7.88 11.20
C ASP A 103 -15.75 7.60 11.01
N ARG A 104 -16.21 6.49 11.59
CA ARG A 104 -17.59 5.99 11.49
C ARG A 104 -18.61 6.97 12.08
N LYS A 105 -18.20 8.06 12.73
CA LYS A 105 -19.09 9.01 13.41
C LYS A 105 -19.74 10.07 12.53
N SER A 106 -19.45 10.15 11.23
CA SER A 106 -20.04 11.17 10.33
C SER A 106 -21.10 10.66 9.35
N ALA A 107 -21.28 9.34 9.22
CA ALA A 107 -22.31 8.74 8.35
C ALA A 107 -23.58 8.44 9.15
N GLY A 108 -24.28 9.49 9.59
CA GLY A 108 -25.48 9.34 10.42
C GLY A 108 -26.20 10.65 10.70
N ARG A 109 -26.27 11.56 9.72
CA ARG A 109 -27.25 12.66 9.68
C ARG A 109 -27.56 12.98 8.21
N ARG A 110 -28.46 12.18 7.64
CA ARG A 110 -29.52 12.58 6.71
C ARG A 110 -30.32 11.36 6.30
#